data_AF-A0A0J9TV99-F1
#
_entry.id   AF-A0A0J9TV99-F1
#
_cell.length_a   1.000
_cell.length_b   1.000
_cell.length_c   1.000
_cell.angle_alpha   90.00
_cell.angle_beta   90.00
_cell.angle_gamma   90.00
#
_symmetry.space_group_name_H-M   'P 1'
#
loop_
_entity.id
_entity.type
_entity.pdbx_description
1 polymer ?
#
loop_
_entity_poly.entity_id
_entity_poly.type
_entity_poly.pdbx_seq_one_letter_code
_entity_poly.pdbx_strand_id
1 'polypeptide(L)'
;MKIFKSNRSHYLEKNVSIEVNNIILRVNKELKKNENCIFYVDGSFLDWNEEKDLHDYFEHYNDLSKLTADKINNEMYCQYINNISNLYKKYMYKCCTCYSRPEYVCEEHCPKFFKCNRKYFPIDLLDQLKCKDNASLQKEKEDFESLIIDLDVIRKSQLVAMNFYKILTQDYFYRFVFSTFLLHGIFFIFFFFYKFTPIGFKLNKKRSKKKQNNYHNNAGNRKELIEYEKKTVNGNSNKKRLRIAYHST
;
A
#
# COMPACT_ATOMS: atom_id res chain seq x y z
N MET A 1 -32.58 -21.38 -34.12
CA MET A 1 -31.54 -22.44 -34.08
C MET A 1 -30.38 -22.06 -35.00
N LYS A 2 -29.39 -21.29 -34.49
CA LYS A 2 -28.22 -20.77 -35.23
C LYS A 2 -26.90 -21.06 -34.48
N ILE A 3 -26.78 -22.25 -33.89
CA ILE A 3 -25.63 -22.60 -33.01
C ILE A 3 -24.44 -23.18 -33.82
N PHE A 4 -24.64 -23.55 -35.09
CA PHE A 4 -23.58 -24.20 -35.90
C PHE A 4 -22.66 -23.24 -36.68
N LYS A 5 -22.92 -21.92 -36.69
CA LYS A 5 -22.10 -20.96 -37.48
C LYS A 5 -20.84 -20.49 -36.75
N SER A 6 -20.86 -20.32 -35.42
CA SER A 6 -19.72 -19.75 -34.69
C SER A 6 -18.53 -20.70 -34.57
N ASN A 7 -18.78 -22.02 -34.49
CA ASN A 7 -17.69 -22.99 -34.43
C ASN A 7 -16.90 -23.02 -35.73
N ARG A 8 -17.57 -23.03 -36.89
CA ARG A 8 -16.89 -23.12 -38.18
C ARG A 8 -16.03 -21.90 -38.49
N SER A 9 -16.48 -20.68 -38.15
CA SER A 9 -15.64 -19.48 -38.31
C SER A 9 -14.40 -19.59 -37.43
N HIS A 10 -14.56 -19.84 -36.12
CA HIS A 10 -13.45 -19.98 -35.18
C HIS A 10 -12.39 -21.01 -35.60
N TYR A 11 -12.81 -22.18 -36.14
CA TYR A 11 -11.87 -23.17 -36.68
C TYR A 11 -11.13 -22.67 -37.93
N LEU A 12 -11.79 -21.90 -38.80
CA LEU A 12 -11.15 -21.30 -39.97
C LEU A 12 -10.14 -20.22 -39.55
N GLU A 13 -10.47 -19.36 -38.58
CA GLU A 13 -9.54 -18.30 -38.12
C GLU A 13 -8.30 -18.89 -37.48
N LYS A 14 -8.47 -19.91 -36.62
CA LYS A 14 -7.35 -20.61 -36.00
C LYS A 14 -6.42 -21.24 -37.05
N ASN A 15 -6.98 -21.79 -38.12
CA ASN A 15 -6.18 -22.35 -39.20
C ASN A 15 -5.39 -21.27 -39.94
N VAL A 16 -5.98 -20.09 -40.18
CA VAL A 16 -5.28 -18.97 -40.83
C VAL A 16 -4.13 -18.46 -39.96
N SER A 17 -4.34 -18.23 -38.67
CA SER A 17 -3.27 -17.77 -37.76
C SER A 17 -2.11 -18.77 -37.69
N ILE A 18 -2.40 -20.08 -37.67
CA ILE A 18 -1.38 -21.14 -37.72
C ILE A 18 -0.60 -21.08 -39.04
N GLU A 19 -1.29 -20.92 -40.16
CA GLU A 19 -0.67 -20.90 -41.47
C GLU A 19 0.22 -19.67 -41.68
N VAL A 20 -0.24 -18.49 -41.23
CA VAL A 20 0.55 -17.26 -41.20
C VAL A 20 1.80 -17.43 -40.33
N ASN A 21 1.66 -18.00 -39.12
CA ASN A 21 2.81 -18.29 -38.26
C ASN A 21 3.82 -19.22 -38.92
N ASN A 22 3.35 -20.25 -39.64
CA ASN A 22 4.21 -21.17 -40.36
C ASN A 22 4.98 -20.46 -41.50
N ILE A 23 4.33 -19.50 -42.19
CA ILE A 23 4.99 -18.67 -43.20
C ILE A 23 6.04 -17.77 -42.55
N ILE A 24 5.70 -17.07 -41.46
CA ILE A 24 6.64 -16.21 -40.73
C ILE A 24 7.86 -17.02 -40.27
N LEU A 25 7.64 -18.20 -39.70
CA LEU A 25 8.72 -19.10 -39.29
C LEU A 25 9.59 -19.55 -40.47
N ARG A 26 9.01 -19.80 -41.65
CA ARG A 26 9.76 -20.16 -42.85
C ARG A 26 10.62 -19.02 -43.33
N VAL A 27 10.05 -17.82 -43.46
CA VAL A 27 10.78 -16.61 -43.88
C VAL A 27 11.91 -16.30 -42.89
N ASN A 28 11.66 -16.39 -41.58
CA ASN A 28 12.68 -16.16 -40.55
C ASN A 28 13.84 -17.15 -40.59
N LYS A 29 13.65 -18.36 -41.13
CA LYS A 29 14.75 -19.33 -41.35
C LYS A 29 15.63 -18.97 -42.54
N GLU A 30 15.06 -18.26 -43.53
CA GLU A 30 15.76 -17.83 -44.74
C GLU A 30 16.48 -16.48 -44.55
N LEU A 31 16.00 -15.65 -43.61
CA LEU A 31 16.64 -14.37 -43.26
C LEU A 31 17.91 -14.56 -42.42
N LYS A 32 18.84 -13.61 -42.52
CA LYS A 32 20.03 -13.58 -41.67
C LYS A 32 19.62 -13.38 -40.20
N LYS A 33 20.47 -13.86 -39.28
CA LYS A 33 20.17 -13.88 -37.83
C LYS A 33 19.88 -12.50 -37.21
N ASN A 34 20.32 -11.42 -37.84
CA ASN A 34 20.09 -10.03 -37.44
C ASN A 34 18.89 -9.38 -38.16
N GLU A 35 18.27 -10.08 -39.11
CA GLU A 35 17.15 -9.62 -39.93
C GLU A 35 15.86 -10.41 -39.63
N ASN A 36 15.92 -11.43 -38.78
CA ASN A 36 14.76 -12.23 -38.42
C ASN A 36 13.79 -11.48 -37.49
N CYS A 37 12.50 -11.63 -37.74
CA CYS A 37 11.43 -10.99 -36.98
C CYS A 37 10.80 -12.01 -36.04
N ILE A 38 11.12 -11.98 -34.74
CA ILE A 38 10.49 -12.88 -33.76
C ILE A 38 9.12 -12.34 -33.37
N PHE A 39 8.15 -12.53 -34.26
CA PHE A 39 6.75 -12.18 -34.05
C PHE A 39 5.87 -13.38 -34.38
N TYR A 40 4.86 -13.60 -33.52
CA TYR A 40 3.83 -14.60 -33.73
C TYR A 40 2.48 -13.90 -33.77
N VAL A 41 1.70 -14.32 -34.74
CA VAL A 41 0.31 -13.95 -34.95
C VAL A 41 -0.54 -14.87 -34.08
N ASP A 42 -1.00 -14.37 -32.94
CA ASP A 42 -1.88 -15.09 -32.02
C ASP A 42 -3.23 -14.37 -31.93
N GLY A 43 -4.28 -15.08 -31.54
CA GLY A 43 -5.64 -14.56 -31.44
C GLY A 43 -6.53 -14.88 -32.64
N SER A 44 -7.79 -14.45 -32.51
CA SER A 44 -8.84 -14.57 -33.52
C SER A 44 -8.93 -13.32 -34.41
N PHE A 45 -9.61 -13.40 -35.56
CA PHE A 45 -9.85 -12.20 -36.37
C PHE A 45 -10.66 -11.15 -35.62
N LEU A 46 -11.52 -11.60 -34.71
CA LEU A 46 -12.25 -10.71 -33.82
C LEU A 46 -11.29 -9.95 -32.91
N ASP A 47 -10.33 -10.63 -32.28
CA ASP A 47 -9.35 -9.98 -31.41
C ASP A 47 -8.52 -8.95 -32.21
N TRP A 48 -8.06 -9.29 -33.41
CA TRP A 48 -7.28 -8.33 -34.23
C TRP A 48 -8.08 -7.13 -34.68
N ASN A 49 -9.37 -7.29 -34.96
CA ASN A 49 -10.23 -6.15 -35.28
C ASN A 49 -10.36 -5.21 -34.08
N GLU A 50 -10.56 -5.76 -32.88
CA GLU A 50 -10.62 -4.95 -31.66
C GLU A 50 -9.27 -4.27 -31.35
N GLU A 51 -8.16 -4.99 -31.51
CA GLU A 51 -6.79 -4.45 -31.35
C GLU A 51 -6.53 -3.32 -32.34
N LYS A 52 -6.94 -3.48 -33.60
CA LYS A 52 -6.83 -2.46 -34.63
C LYS A 52 -7.68 -1.24 -34.29
N ASP A 53 -8.95 -1.43 -33.92
CA ASP A 53 -9.83 -0.31 -33.57
C ASP A 53 -9.26 0.53 -32.42
N LEU A 54 -8.63 -0.13 -31.44
CA LEU A 54 -7.93 0.52 -30.34
C LEU A 54 -6.65 1.23 -30.81
N HIS A 55 -5.82 0.58 -31.62
CA HIS A 55 -4.64 1.20 -32.21
C HIS A 55 -4.99 2.48 -32.98
N ASP A 56 -5.97 2.39 -33.89
CA ASP A 56 -6.43 3.50 -34.72
C ASP A 56 -6.99 4.64 -33.84
N TYR A 57 -7.69 4.32 -32.75
CA TYR A 57 -8.13 5.31 -31.76
C TYR A 57 -6.95 6.08 -31.16
N PHE A 58 -5.90 5.39 -30.71
CA PHE A 58 -4.74 6.06 -30.10
C PHE A 58 -3.92 6.86 -31.11
N GLU A 59 -3.85 6.42 -32.36
CA GLU A 59 -3.18 7.12 -33.46
C GLU A 59 -3.89 8.45 -33.78
N HIS A 60 -5.22 8.43 -33.83
CA HIS A 60 -6.04 9.58 -34.19
C HIS A 60 -6.56 10.38 -32.99
N TYR A 61 -6.18 10.02 -31.76
CA TYR A 61 -6.68 10.65 -30.53
C TYR A 61 -6.47 12.17 -30.51
N ASN A 62 -5.33 12.65 -30.99
CA ASN A 62 -5.02 14.09 -31.00
C ASN A 62 -5.95 14.89 -31.90
N ASP A 63 -6.49 14.28 -32.95
CA ASP A 63 -7.45 14.94 -33.84
C ASP A 63 -8.87 14.80 -33.28
N LEU A 64 -9.22 13.64 -32.74
CA LEU A 64 -10.48 13.39 -32.03
C LEU A 64 -10.68 14.36 -30.86
N SER A 65 -9.65 14.59 -30.05
CA SER A 65 -9.68 15.49 -28.88
C SER A 65 -9.80 16.98 -29.24
N LYS A 66 -9.58 17.37 -30.50
CA LYS A 66 -9.82 18.75 -30.96
C LYS A 66 -11.25 18.97 -31.46
N LEU A 67 -12.05 17.91 -31.58
CA LEU A 67 -13.42 18.00 -32.10
C LEU A 67 -14.34 18.67 -31.07
N THR A 68 -15.24 19.51 -31.55
CA THR A 68 -16.24 20.22 -30.72
C THR A 68 -17.64 19.86 -31.19
N ALA A 69 -18.57 19.73 -30.24
CA ALA A 69 -19.95 19.31 -30.49
C ALA A 69 -20.70 20.16 -31.55
N ASP A 70 -20.27 21.41 -31.78
CA ASP A 70 -20.90 22.33 -32.72
C ASP A 70 -20.53 22.09 -34.19
N LYS A 71 -19.51 21.27 -34.48
CA LYS A 71 -18.95 21.10 -35.83
C LYS A 71 -19.37 19.80 -36.53
N ILE A 72 -20.02 18.86 -35.84
CA ILE A 72 -20.12 17.48 -36.29
C ILE A 72 -21.53 16.90 -36.08
N ASN A 73 -21.92 15.99 -36.98
CA ASN A 73 -23.06 15.10 -36.77
C ASN A 73 -22.73 14.13 -35.62
N ASN A 74 -23.04 14.56 -34.38
CA ASN A 74 -22.56 13.96 -33.12
C ASN A 74 -22.89 12.48 -32.98
N GLU A 75 -23.93 11.96 -33.63
CA GLU A 75 -24.41 10.59 -33.41
C GLU A 75 -23.40 9.51 -33.83
N MET A 76 -22.80 9.60 -35.02
CA MET A 76 -21.83 8.60 -35.50
C MET A 76 -20.55 8.58 -34.65
N TYR A 77 -20.06 9.76 -34.25
CA TYR A 77 -18.89 9.86 -33.38
C TYR A 77 -19.19 9.32 -31.99
N CYS A 78 -20.36 9.61 -31.44
CA CYS A 78 -20.78 9.05 -30.17
C CYS A 78 -20.91 7.53 -30.22
N GLN A 79 -21.41 6.96 -31.33
CA GLN A 79 -21.44 5.50 -31.52
C GLN A 79 -20.02 4.91 -31.57
N TYR A 80 -19.12 5.52 -32.34
CA TYR A 80 -17.72 5.10 -32.43
C TYR A 80 -17.02 5.16 -31.07
N ILE A 81 -17.08 6.29 -30.36
CA ILE A 81 -16.41 6.47 -29.07
C ILE A 81 -17.02 5.55 -28.01
N ASN A 82 -18.34 5.28 -28.05
CA ASN A 82 -18.94 4.28 -27.17
C ASN A 82 -18.40 2.87 -27.42
N ASN A 83 -18.24 2.47 -28.68
CA ASN A 83 -17.63 1.18 -29.02
C ASN A 83 -16.20 1.12 -28.49
N ILE A 84 -15.40 2.16 -28.72
CA ILE A 84 -14.05 2.28 -28.17
C ILE A 84 -14.06 2.24 -26.64
N SER A 85 -14.99 2.91 -25.96
CA SER A 85 -15.11 2.89 -24.49
C SER A 85 -15.26 1.45 -23.97
N ASN A 86 -16.12 0.66 -24.62
CA ASN A 86 -16.33 -0.74 -24.24
C ASN A 86 -15.07 -1.60 -24.47
N LEU A 87 -14.40 -1.43 -25.63
CA LEU A 87 -13.13 -2.11 -25.91
C LEU A 87 -12.04 -1.69 -24.93
N TYR A 88 -11.95 -0.40 -24.63
CA TYR A 88 -10.97 0.13 -23.69
C TYR A 88 -11.12 -0.51 -22.31
N LYS A 89 -12.34 -0.61 -21.77
CA LYS A 89 -12.59 -1.29 -20.49
C LYS A 89 -12.16 -2.76 -20.53
N LYS A 90 -12.48 -3.48 -21.61
CA LYS A 90 -12.11 -4.89 -21.81
C LYS A 90 -10.59 -5.09 -21.79
N TYR A 91 -9.85 -4.23 -22.50
CA TYR A 91 -8.39 -4.36 -22.62
C TYR A 91 -7.63 -3.70 -21.48
N MET A 92 -8.19 -2.72 -20.76
CA MET A 92 -7.59 -2.15 -19.57
C MET A 92 -7.30 -3.24 -18.53
N TYR A 93 -8.25 -4.16 -18.30
CA TYR A 93 -8.06 -5.28 -17.38
C TYR A 93 -6.97 -6.28 -17.84
N LYS A 94 -6.78 -6.43 -19.15
CA LYS A 94 -5.83 -7.41 -19.72
C LYS A 94 -4.43 -6.84 -19.91
N CYS A 95 -4.34 -5.56 -20.24
CA CYS A 95 -3.14 -4.92 -20.74
C CYS A 95 -2.53 -3.90 -19.77
N CYS A 96 -3.20 -3.59 -18.66
CA CYS A 96 -2.76 -2.56 -17.74
C CYS A 96 -2.78 -3.03 -16.29
N THR A 97 -1.69 -2.75 -15.59
CA THR A 97 -1.62 -2.87 -14.13
C THR A 97 -1.38 -1.48 -13.55
N CYS A 98 -2.46 -0.87 -13.05
CA CYS A 98 -2.49 0.54 -12.64
C CYS A 98 -2.68 0.70 -11.14
N TYR A 99 -1.98 1.68 -10.58
CA TYR A 99 -2.04 2.10 -9.19
C TYR A 99 -2.22 3.62 -9.13
N SER A 100 -3.00 4.13 -8.18
CA SER A 100 -3.22 5.57 -7.94
C SER A 100 -2.45 6.11 -6.73
N ARG A 101 -1.76 5.27 -5.95
CA ARG A 101 -0.99 5.68 -4.77
C ARG A 101 0.45 5.14 -4.78
N PRO A 102 1.44 5.98 -4.41
CA PRO A 102 1.35 7.39 -4.01
C PRO A 102 1.01 8.35 -5.16
N GLU A 103 1.31 7.97 -6.40
CA GLU A 103 0.94 8.68 -7.63
C GLU A 103 0.35 7.69 -8.63
N TYR A 104 -0.30 8.21 -9.68
CA TYR A 104 -0.84 7.37 -10.73
C TYR A 104 0.27 6.79 -11.61
N VAL A 105 0.47 5.48 -11.54
CA VAL A 105 1.45 4.73 -12.33
C VAL A 105 0.76 3.51 -12.93
N CYS A 106 1.03 3.26 -14.21
CA CYS A 106 0.57 2.07 -14.91
C CYS A 106 1.72 1.39 -15.63
N GLU A 107 1.73 0.07 -15.57
CA GLU A 107 2.56 -0.76 -16.44
C GLU A 107 1.72 -1.28 -17.62
N GLU A 108 2.27 -1.16 -18.83
CA GLU A 108 1.62 -1.55 -20.08
C GLU A 108 2.14 -2.90 -20.56
N HIS A 109 1.25 -3.88 -20.69
CA HIS A 109 1.59 -5.22 -21.17
C HIS A 109 1.33 -5.40 -22.68
N CYS A 110 0.58 -4.49 -23.29
CA CYS A 110 0.20 -4.53 -24.71
C CYS A 110 0.62 -3.26 -25.49
N PRO A 111 1.90 -2.83 -25.44
CA PRO A 111 2.33 -1.53 -25.97
C PRO A 111 2.18 -1.38 -27.48
N LYS A 112 1.92 -2.48 -28.21
CA LYS A 112 1.75 -2.47 -29.67
C LYS A 112 0.46 -1.77 -30.12
N PHE A 113 -0.60 -1.88 -29.34
CA PHE A 113 -1.93 -1.38 -29.73
C PHE A 113 -2.69 -0.70 -28.60
N PHE A 114 -2.23 -0.81 -27.35
CA PHE A 114 -2.94 -0.27 -26.19
C PHE A 114 -2.07 0.66 -25.36
N LYS A 115 -2.68 1.74 -24.87
CA LYS A 115 -2.06 2.69 -23.92
C LYS A 115 -2.89 2.77 -22.66
N CYS A 116 -2.26 2.68 -21.50
CA CYS A 116 -2.93 2.62 -20.21
C CYS A 116 -3.16 4.00 -19.57
N ASN A 117 -2.46 5.03 -20.05
CA ASN A 117 -2.50 6.37 -19.48
C ASN A 117 -3.93 6.97 -19.50
N ARG A 118 -4.37 7.51 -18.34
CA ARG A 118 -5.66 8.21 -18.15
C ARG A 118 -5.97 9.25 -19.22
N LYS A 119 -4.95 9.91 -19.77
CA LYS A 119 -5.13 10.89 -20.86
C LYS A 119 -5.93 10.34 -22.03
N TYR A 120 -5.86 9.04 -22.29
CA TYR A 120 -6.55 8.41 -23.43
C TYR A 120 -7.92 7.83 -23.05
N PHE A 121 -8.43 8.08 -21.85
CA PHE A 121 -9.72 7.54 -21.46
C PHE A 121 -10.83 8.09 -22.36
N PRO A 122 -11.62 7.22 -23.02
CA PRO A 122 -12.69 7.66 -23.93
C PRO A 122 -13.77 8.50 -23.25
N ILE A 123 -13.88 8.44 -21.92
CA ILE A 123 -14.85 9.21 -21.13
C ILE A 123 -14.70 10.71 -21.30
N ASP A 124 -13.47 11.22 -21.47
CA ASP A 124 -13.21 12.64 -21.67
C ASP A 124 -13.77 13.12 -23.01
N LEU A 125 -13.65 12.28 -24.06
CA LEU A 125 -14.23 12.55 -25.37
C LEU A 125 -15.76 12.45 -25.36
N LEU A 126 -16.32 11.49 -24.61
CA LEU A 126 -17.77 11.35 -24.44
C LEU A 126 -18.37 12.59 -23.77
N ASP A 127 -17.68 13.15 -22.78
CA ASP A 127 -18.05 14.39 -22.07
C ASP A 127 -17.96 15.59 -23.02
N GLN A 128 -16.81 15.76 -23.68
CA GLN A 128 -16.52 16.86 -24.60
C GLN A 128 -17.52 16.95 -25.77
N LEU A 129 -17.93 15.81 -26.32
CA LEU A 129 -18.88 15.73 -27.43
C LEU A 129 -20.34 15.61 -26.99
N LYS A 130 -20.61 15.64 -25.67
CA LYS A 130 -21.96 15.55 -25.07
C LYS A 130 -22.72 14.30 -25.55
N CYS A 131 -22.02 13.17 -25.62
CA CYS A 131 -22.57 11.90 -26.09
C CYS A 131 -23.50 11.22 -25.08
N LYS A 132 -23.44 11.64 -23.81
CA LYS A 132 -24.20 11.08 -22.70
C LYS A 132 -24.71 12.20 -21.81
N ASP A 133 -25.82 11.94 -21.13
CA ASP A 133 -26.31 12.78 -20.04
C ASP A 133 -25.39 12.66 -18.81
N ASN A 134 -25.44 13.68 -17.94
CA ASN A 134 -24.54 13.78 -16.79
C ASN A 134 -24.58 12.55 -15.87
N ALA A 135 -25.75 11.95 -15.67
CA ALA A 135 -25.90 10.78 -14.79
C ALA A 135 -25.21 9.54 -15.38
N SER A 136 -25.39 9.29 -16.68
CA SER A 136 -24.72 8.20 -17.40
C SER A 136 -23.21 8.40 -17.45
N LEU A 137 -22.76 9.64 -17.66
CA LEU A 137 -21.34 9.98 -17.66
C LEU A 137 -20.68 9.74 -16.29
N GLN A 138 -21.36 10.07 -15.20
CA GLN A 138 -20.85 9.85 -13.85
C GLN A 138 -20.67 8.36 -13.55
N LYS A 139 -21.67 7.54 -13.92
CA LYS A 139 -21.57 6.08 -13.79
C LYS A 139 -20.39 5.53 -14.58
N GLU A 140 -20.15 6.06 -15.77
CA GLU A 140 -19.04 5.59 -16.58
C GLU A 140 -17.67 6.01 -16.04
N LYS A 141 -17.55 7.21 -15.46
CA LYS A 141 -16.35 7.63 -14.71
C LYS A 141 -16.07 6.66 -13.55
N GLU A 142 -17.09 6.29 -12.79
CA GLU A 142 -16.97 5.29 -11.71
C GLU A 142 -16.51 3.92 -12.23
N ASP A 143 -17.06 3.46 -13.35
CA ASP A 143 -16.65 2.21 -13.99
C ASP A 143 -15.16 2.25 -14.38
N PHE A 144 -14.68 3.34 -14.97
CA PHE A 144 -13.26 3.50 -15.34
C PHE A 144 -12.33 3.55 -14.13
N GLU A 145 -12.69 4.26 -13.06
CA GLU A 145 -11.89 4.31 -11.83
C GLU A 145 -11.81 2.93 -11.15
N SER A 146 -12.86 2.11 -11.27
CA SER A 146 -12.87 0.75 -10.73
C SER A 146 -11.87 -0.20 -11.38
N LEU A 147 -11.36 0.13 -12.57
CA LEU A 147 -10.36 -0.67 -13.29
C LEU A 147 -8.95 -0.54 -12.70
N ILE A 148 -8.75 0.37 -11.76
CA ILE A 148 -7.46 0.62 -11.12
C ILE A 148 -7.32 -0.28 -9.89
N ILE A 149 -6.24 -1.06 -9.84
CA ILE A 149 -6.06 -2.18 -8.90
C ILE A 149 -6.08 -1.70 -7.45
N ASP A 150 -5.37 -0.62 -7.13
CA ASP A 150 -5.31 -0.14 -5.77
C ASP A 150 -6.66 0.34 -5.26
N LEU A 151 -7.53 0.90 -6.12
CA LEU A 151 -8.87 1.33 -5.73
C LEU A 151 -9.74 0.16 -5.24
N ASP A 152 -9.70 -1.00 -5.92
CA ASP A 152 -10.41 -2.21 -5.49
C ASP A 152 -9.86 -2.73 -4.15
N VAL A 153 -8.52 -2.76 -4.02
CA VAL A 153 -7.85 -3.18 -2.77
C VAL A 153 -8.16 -2.21 -1.61
N ILE A 154 -8.18 -0.90 -1.87
CA ILE A 154 -8.55 0.14 -0.89
C ILE A 154 -10.01 -0.03 -0.47
N ARG A 155 -10.93 -0.23 -1.41
CA ARG A 155 -12.35 -0.44 -1.11
C ARG A 155 -12.57 -1.70 -0.28
N LYS A 156 -11.93 -2.81 -0.64
CA LYS A 156 -11.99 -4.07 0.12
C LYS A 156 -11.41 -3.91 1.51
N SER A 157 -10.24 -3.29 1.66
CA SER A 157 -9.62 -3.07 2.96
C SER A 157 -10.45 -2.16 3.86
N GLN A 158 -11.05 -1.10 3.32
CA GLN A 158 -11.99 -0.23 4.05
C GLN A 158 -13.25 -0.99 4.50
N LEU A 159 -13.83 -1.83 3.63
CA LEU A 159 -15.00 -2.63 3.98
C LEU A 159 -14.68 -3.65 5.08
N VAL A 160 -13.53 -4.30 5.00
CA VAL A 160 -13.04 -5.20 6.05
C VAL A 160 -12.86 -4.44 7.36
N ALA A 161 -12.20 -3.28 7.35
CA ALA A 161 -12.03 -2.43 8.54
C ALA A 161 -13.37 -1.97 9.14
N MET A 162 -14.33 -1.55 8.31
CA MET A 162 -15.68 -1.17 8.75
C MET A 162 -16.42 -2.36 9.39
N ASN A 163 -16.31 -3.54 8.79
CA ASN A 163 -16.92 -4.75 9.34
C ASN A 163 -16.29 -5.13 10.68
N PHE A 164 -14.96 -5.07 10.81
CA PHE A 164 -14.28 -5.28 12.08
C PHE A 164 -14.70 -4.25 13.14
N TYR A 165 -14.79 -2.96 12.80
CA TYR A 165 -15.28 -1.92 13.70
C TYR A 165 -16.72 -2.18 14.15
N LYS A 166 -17.61 -2.57 13.22
CA LYS A 166 -18.99 -2.91 13.53
C LYS A 166 -19.09 -4.08 14.51
N ILE A 167 -18.31 -5.14 14.30
CA ILE A 167 -18.24 -6.29 15.23
C ILE A 167 -17.79 -5.85 16.62
N LEU A 168 -16.74 -5.02 16.71
CA LEU A 168 -16.19 -4.55 17.99
C LEU A 168 -17.17 -3.64 18.76
N THR A 169 -17.99 -2.87 18.06
CA THR A 169 -18.87 -1.86 18.67
C THR A 169 -20.29 -2.33 18.93
N GLN A 170 -20.82 -3.23 18.11
CA GLN A 170 -22.23 -3.64 18.15
C GLN A 170 -22.49 -4.86 19.05
N ASP A 171 -21.47 -5.67 19.30
CA ASP A 171 -21.59 -6.86 20.14
C ASP A 171 -21.35 -6.51 21.62
N TYR A 172 -22.35 -6.77 22.46
CA TYR A 172 -22.29 -6.54 23.90
C TYR A 172 -21.17 -7.35 24.56
N PHE A 173 -20.84 -8.52 24.03
CA PHE A 173 -19.76 -9.36 24.54
C PHE A 173 -18.39 -8.67 24.36
N TYR A 174 -18.06 -8.26 23.13
CA TYR A 174 -16.78 -7.60 22.84
C TYR A 174 -16.67 -6.24 23.54
N ARG A 175 -17.76 -5.49 23.63
CA ARG A 175 -17.79 -4.22 24.38
C ARG A 175 -17.49 -4.43 25.87
N PHE A 176 -18.07 -5.47 26.49
CA PHE A 176 -17.80 -5.82 27.88
C PHE A 176 -16.35 -6.26 28.06
N VAL A 177 -15.86 -7.17 27.21
CA VAL A 177 -14.48 -7.67 27.23
C VAL A 177 -13.48 -6.52 27.05
N PHE A 178 -13.69 -5.62 26.10
CA PHE A 178 -12.79 -4.48 25.88
C PHE A 178 -12.80 -3.51 27.08
N SER A 179 -13.97 -3.27 27.67
CA SER A 179 -14.11 -2.43 28.86
C SER A 179 -13.39 -3.02 30.07
N THR A 180 -13.49 -4.33 30.30
CA THR A 180 -12.80 -4.99 31.41
C THR A 180 -11.29 -5.02 31.20
N PHE A 181 -10.80 -5.26 29.97
CA PHE A 181 -9.38 -5.20 29.64
C PHE A 181 -8.80 -3.79 29.81
N LEU A 182 -9.53 -2.74 29.42
CA LEU A 182 -9.10 -1.35 29.67
C LEU A 182 -8.95 -1.06 31.16
N LEU A 183 -9.93 -1.46 31.97
CA LEU A 183 -9.87 -1.31 33.43
C LEU A 183 -8.69 -2.08 34.03
N HIS A 184 -8.50 -3.34 33.64
CA HIS A 184 -7.36 -4.13 34.10
C HIS A 184 -6.04 -3.53 33.67
N GLY A 185 -5.93 -3.05 32.43
CA GLY A 185 -4.73 -2.37 31.92
C GLY A 185 -4.35 -1.15 32.78
N ILE A 186 -5.34 -0.34 33.18
CA ILE A 186 -5.15 0.78 34.10
C ILE A 186 -4.63 0.29 35.47
N PHE A 187 -5.23 -0.75 36.05
CA PHE A 187 -4.77 -1.34 37.31
C PHE A 187 -3.34 -1.90 37.22
N PHE A 188 -2.99 -2.56 36.11
CA PHE A 188 -1.63 -3.05 35.85
C PHE A 188 -0.64 -1.89 35.78
N ILE A 189 -0.98 -0.81 35.08
CA ILE A 189 -0.14 0.39 35.01
C ILE A 189 0.07 1.00 36.41
N PHE A 190 -0.99 1.13 37.22
CA PHE A 190 -0.86 1.58 38.61
C PHE A 190 -0.03 0.65 39.46
N PHE A 191 -0.11 -0.67 39.26
CA PHE A 191 0.73 -1.64 39.95
C PHE A 191 2.21 -1.45 39.61
N PHE A 192 2.54 -1.23 38.33
CA PHE A 192 3.91 -0.91 37.91
C PHE A 192 4.38 0.42 38.52
N PHE A 193 3.56 1.46 38.53
CA PHE A 193 3.92 2.71 39.19
C PHE A 193 4.06 2.57 40.71
N TYR A 194 3.20 1.81 41.37
CA TYR A 194 3.31 1.55 42.81
C TYR A 194 4.59 0.79 43.16
N LYS A 195 4.94 -0.23 42.37
CA LYS A 195 6.10 -1.09 42.61
C LYS A 195 7.42 -0.46 42.19
N PHE A 196 7.43 0.35 41.13
CA PHE A 196 8.66 0.88 40.51
C PHE A 196 8.80 2.40 40.58
N THR A 197 7.80 3.15 41.06
CA THR A 197 7.97 4.56 41.44
C THR A 197 8.28 4.61 42.93
N PRO A 198 9.52 4.93 43.36
CA PRO A 198 9.91 4.89 44.76
C PRO A 198 9.38 6.13 45.51
N ILE A 199 8.05 6.26 45.63
CA ILE A 199 7.44 7.34 46.43
C ILE A 199 7.57 7.05 47.94
N GLY A 200 8.06 5.87 48.32
CA GLY A 200 8.44 5.52 49.69
C GLY A 200 9.69 6.20 50.26
N PHE A 201 10.44 7.03 49.51
CA PHE A 201 11.69 7.64 50.01
C PHE A 201 11.60 9.13 50.39
N LYS A 202 10.44 9.79 50.27
CA LYS A 202 10.34 11.24 50.58
C LYS A 202 9.35 11.67 51.67
N LEU A 203 8.55 10.76 52.24
CA LEU A 203 7.63 11.12 53.34
C LEU A 203 8.24 11.02 54.76
N ASN A 204 9.44 10.46 54.93
CA ASN A 204 10.15 10.50 56.22
C ASN A 204 11.14 11.65 56.41
N LYS A 205 11.39 12.46 55.36
CA LYS A 205 12.34 13.59 55.47
C LYS A 205 11.79 14.77 56.29
N LYS A 206 10.46 14.88 56.46
CA LYS A 206 9.83 15.86 57.37
C LYS A 206 9.83 15.45 58.85
N ARG A 207 9.92 14.14 59.18
CA ARG A 207 10.03 13.69 60.58
C ARG A 207 11.45 13.79 61.15
N SER A 208 12.49 13.67 60.30
CA SER A 208 13.89 13.74 60.77
C SER A 208 14.32 15.15 61.24
N LYS A 209 13.76 16.23 60.67
CA LYS A 209 14.07 17.61 61.12
C LYS A 209 13.58 17.94 62.53
N LYS A 210 12.68 17.16 63.13
CA LYS A 210 12.23 17.36 64.52
C LYS A 210 13.08 16.61 65.55
N LYS A 211 13.91 15.64 65.13
CA LYS A 211 14.78 14.85 66.02
C LYS A 211 16.20 15.41 66.14
N GLN A 212 16.59 16.37 65.30
CA GLN A 212 17.93 16.97 65.29
C GLN A 212 18.11 18.13 66.29
N ASN A 213 17.03 18.68 66.88
CA ASN A 213 17.14 19.71 67.94
C ASN A 213 17.44 19.14 69.35
N ASN A 214 17.31 17.83 69.58
CA ASN A 214 17.53 17.23 70.90
C ASN A 214 18.94 16.62 71.11
N TYR A 215 19.81 16.64 70.11
CA TYR A 215 21.19 16.13 70.24
C TYR A 215 22.25 17.22 70.41
N HIS A 216 21.85 18.50 70.52
CA HIS A 216 22.78 19.60 70.76
C HIS A 216 23.17 19.79 72.24
N ASN A 217 22.59 19.00 73.17
CA ASN A 217 22.81 19.17 74.62
C ASN A 217 23.83 18.22 75.26
N ASN A 218 24.44 17.28 74.53
CA ASN A 218 25.44 16.34 75.09
C ASN A 218 26.82 16.41 74.41
N ALA A 219 27.18 17.56 73.84
CA ALA A 219 28.49 17.81 73.22
C ALA A 219 29.54 18.43 74.18
N GLY A 220 29.41 18.19 75.49
CA GLY A 220 30.32 18.72 76.52
C GLY A 220 31.60 17.92 76.74
N ASN A 221 31.57 16.59 76.60
CA ASN A 221 32.61 15.74 77.23
C ASN A 221 33.50 14.95 76.24
N ARG A 222 33.51 15.27 74.95
CA ARG A 222 34.28 14.50 73.95
C ARG A 222 35.41 15.25 73.25
N LYS A 223 35.65 16.53 73.61
CA LYS A 223 36.71 17.36 73.02
C LYS A 223 38.04 17.29 73.78
N GLU A 224 38.07 16.88 75.04
CA GLU A 224 39.32 16.75 75.81
C GLU A 224 40.14 15.49 75.47
N LEU A 225 39.53 14.43 74.93
CA LEU A 225 40.25 13.16 74.71
C LEU A 225 41.02 13.07 73.37
N ILE A 226 40.74 13.97 72.41
CA ILE A 226 41.28 13.88 71.03
C ILE A 226 42.55 14.73 70.86
N GLU A 227 42.81 15.67 71.76
CA GLU A 227 43.98 16.57 71.67
C GLU A 227 45.27 15.95 72.20
N TYR A 228 45.21 14.86 72.96
CA TYR A 228 46.39 14.22 73.56
C TYR A 228 47.06 13.16 72.67
N GLU A 229 46.38 12.60 71.66
CA GLU A 229 46.90 11.47 70.88
C GLU A 229 47.58 11.87 69.56
N LYS A 230 47.58 13.17 69.21
CA LYS A 230 48.12 13.67 67.93
C LYS A 230 49.61 14.04 67.92
N LYS A 231 50.33 13.81 69.03
CA LYS A 231 51.78 13.97 69.11
C LYS A 231 52.46 12.61 69.25
N THR A 232 52.80 11.95 68.13
CA THR A 232 54.09 11.28 67.87
C THR A 232 54.10 10.47 66.56
N VAL A 233 54.93 10.93 65.61
CA VAL A 233 55.82 10.19 64.70
C VAL A 233 55.25 9.25 63.60
N ASN A 234 55.28 9.80 62.38
CA ASN A 234 55.82 9.28 61.10
C ASN A 234 56.22 7.79 60.95
N GLY A 235 55.71 7.12 59.91
CA GLY A 235 56.24 5.84 59.42
C GLY A 235 55.55 5.35 58.13
N ASN A 236 56.29 5.38 57.02
CA ASN A 236 55.91 4.97 55.67
C ASN A 236 55.68 3.44 55.58
N SER A 237 54.63 2.93 54.89
CA SER A 237 54.65 1.54 54.42
C SER A 237 53.82 1.27 53.16
N ASN A 238 54.40 0.44 52.30
CA ASN A 238 54.14 0.28 50.87
C ASN A 238 52.89 -0.54 50.51
N LYS A 239 52.29 -0.19 49.37
CA LYS A 239 51.23 -0.94 48.65
C LYS A 239 51.63 -2.42 48.43
N LYS A 240 50.84 -3.36 48.95
CA LYS A 240 50.76 -4.73 48.42
C LYS A 240 49.28 -5.16 48.29
N ARG A 241 48.92 -5.61 47.08
CA ARG A 241 47.62 -6.23 46.75
C ARG A 241 47.54 -7.60 47.41
N LEU A 242 46.49 -7.85 48.19
CA LEU A 242 46.14 -9.17 48.71
C LEU A 242 45.73 -10.08 47.54
N ARG A 243 46.29 -11.29 47.45
CA ARG A 243 45.81 -12.37 46.58
C ARG A 243 45.24 -13.47 47.47
N ILE A 244 44.00 -13.87 47.21
CA ILE A 244 43.32 -14.98 47.87
C ILE A 244 43.18 -16.10 46.82
N ALA A 245 43.67 -17.29 47.13
CA ALA A 245 43.44 -18.49 46.34
C ALA A 245 42.37 -19.35 47.04
N TYR A 246 41.47 -19.93 46.26
CA TYR A 246 40.47 -20.89 46.75
C TYR A 246 41.02 -22.30 46.63
N HIS A 247 40.90 -23.09 47.71
CA HIS A 247 41.06 -24.53 47.67
C HIS A 247 39.71 -25.18 47.36
N SER A 248 39.69 -26.13 46.43
CA SER A 248 38.57 -27.04 46.19
C SER A 248 38.70 -28.29 47.05
N THR A 249 37.66 -28.58 47.81
CA THR A 249 37.23 -29.93 48.18
C THR A 249 35.73 -29.98 48.05
#